data_AF-A0A6C0ITN5-F1
#
_entry.id   AF-A0A6C0ITN5-F1
#
_cell.length_a   1.000
_cell.length_b   1.000
_cell.length_c   1.000
_cell.angle_alpha   90.00
_cell.angle_beta   90.00
_cell.angle_gamma   90.00
#
_symmetry.space_group_name_H-M   'P 1'
#
loop_
_entity.id
_entity.type
_entity.pdbx_description
1 polymer ?
#
loop_
_entity_poly.entity_id
_entity_poly.type
_entity_poly.pdbx_seq_one_letter_code
_entity_poly.pdbx_strand_id
1 'polypeptide(L)'
;MDTKKMNKRYIPKSLSKKDKKKQLSMLQRSRKLYKKGLFYTRKPVKSFTSKPSKFVSKALKKYNVEKIGATKELAKSSGCSIPTLEKIINKGQGAYYSSGSRPNQTSQSWGIARLASALTNGKAGAVDYDILINGCKKGSKGYLSAKKSRKIFGKGHRKVPKINI
;
A
#
# COMPACT_ATOMS: atom_id res chain seq x y z
N MET A 1 10.63 29.70 5.62
CA MET A 1 10.99 28.35 6.11
C MET A 1 10.00 27.33 5.57
N ASP A 2 10.44 26.39 4.74
CA ASP A 2 9.58 25.31 4.24
C ASP A 2 9.09 24.43 5.39
N THR A 3 7.80 24.54 5.72
CA THR A 3 7.18 23.70 6.73
C THR A 3 7.23 22.23 6.26
N LYS A 4 7.92 21.38 7.04
CA LYS A 4 7.90 19.94 6.77
C LYS A 4 6.46 19.46 6.91
N LYS A 5 5.99 18.70 5.92
CA LYS A 5 4.61 18.21 5.87
C LYS A 5 4.56 16.69 5.84
N MET A 6 3.59 16.13 6.56
CA MET A 6 3.35 14.68 6.60
C MET A 6 1.89 14.34 6.30
N ASN A 7 1.63 13.19 5.69
CA ASN A 7 0.25 12.76 5.43
C ASN A 7 -0.50 12.61 6.76
N LYS A 8 -1.66 13.26 6.88
CA LYS A 8 -2.51 13.23 8.08
C LYS A 8 -2.89 11.80 8.48
N ARG A 9 -2.94 10.87 7.53
CA ARG A 9 -3.25 9.44 7.80
C ARG A 9 -2.13 8.71 8.54
N TYR A 10 -0.89 9.20 8.48
CA TYR A 10 0.24 8.55 9.16
C TYR A 10 0.34 8.95 10.63
N ILE A 11 -0.26 10.08 10.99
CA ILE A 11 -0.34 10.62 12.35
C ILE A 11 -1.81 11.01 12.61
N PRO A 12 -2.71 10.02 12.81
CA PRO A 12 -4.13 10.30 13.00
C PRO A 12 -4.38 11.03 14.33
N LYS A 13 -5.47 11.82 14.37
CA LYS A 13 -5.86 12.60 15.56
C LYS A 13 -6.12 11.72 16.79
N SER A 14 -6.52 10.47 16.58
CA SER A 14 -6.82 9.48 17.62
C SER A 14 -5.61 9.04 18.46
N LEU A 15 -4.37 9.28 18.00
CA LEU A 15 -3.19 8.96 18.80
C LEU A 15 -3.06 9.88 20.01
N SER A 16 -2.57 9.33 21.13
CA SER A 16 -2.15 10.12 22.29
C SER A 16 -1.01 11.09 21.92
N LYS A 17 -0.84 12.17 22.68
CA LYS A 17 0.25 13.14 22.43
C LYS A 17 1.63 12.46 22.41
N LYS A 18 1.86 11.51 23.31
CA LYS A 18 3.10 10.71 23.41
C LYS A 18 3.29 9.82 22.17
N ASP A 19 2.26 9.09 21.75
CA ASP A 19 2.36 8.21 20.59
C ASP A 19 2.47 8.96 19.26
N LYS A 20 1.87 10.17 19.15
CA LYS A 20 2.08 11.05 17.99
C LYS A 20 3.56 11.41 17.83
N LYS A 21 4.22 11.84 18.90
CA LYS A 21 5.66 12.15 18.89
C LYS A 21 6.49 10.92 18.50
N LYS A 22 6.20 9.76 19.09
CA LYS A 22 6.88 8.49 18.77
C LYS A 22 6.69 8.06 17.31
N GLN A 23 5.47 8.12 16.79
CA GLN A 23 5.17 7.78 15.40
C GLN A 23 5.89 8.72 14.42
N LEU A 24 5.90 10.02 14.71
CA LEU A 24 6.57 11.03 13.89
C LEU A 24 8.08 10.78 13.82
N SER A 25 8.74 10.55 14.97
CA SER A 25 10.18 10.30 15.00
C SER A 25 10.57 9.02 14.25
N MET A 26 9.78 7.96 14.41
CA MET A 26 9.96 6.70 13.68
C MET A 26 9.78 6.87 12.16
N LEU A 27 8.82 7.68 11.71
CA LEU A 27 8.60 7.98 10.29
C LEU A 27 9.76 8.79 9.70
N GLN A 28 10.23 9.82 10.41
CA GLN A 28 11.37 10.64 9.97
C GLN A 28 12.66 9.79 9.90
N ARG A 29 12.92 8.96 10.90
CA ARG A 29 14.04 8.01 10.91
C ARG A 29 13.96 7.04 9.73
N SER A 30 12.79 6.46 9.47
CA SER A 30 12.58 5.54 8.34
C SER A 30 12.94 6.18 7.01
N ARG A 31 12.46 7.41 6.75
CA ARG A 31 12.77 8.15 5.52
C ARG A 31 14.26 8.50 5.39
N LYS A 32 14.91 8.90 6.49
CA LYS A 32 16.35 9.22 6.49
C LYS A 32 17.20 7.99 6.17
N LEU A 33 16.89 6.86 6.80
CA LEU A 33 17.60 5.60 6.59
C LEU A 33 17.36 5.03 5.19
N TYR A 34 16.14 5.13 4.66
CA TYR A 34 15.82 4.62 3.32
C TYR A 34 16.68 5.29 2.23
N LYS A 35 16.96 6.60 2.35
CA LYS A 35 17.87 7.31 1.43
C LYS A 35 19.31 6.77 1.44
N LYS A 36 19.70 6.08 2.52
CA LYS A 36 21.01 5.42 2.68
C LYS A 36 20.95 3.93 2.35
N GLY A 37 19.85 3.44 1.77
CA GLY A 37 19.64 2.01 1.53
C GLY A 37 19.34 1.18 2.78
N LEU A 38 19.15 1.81 3.94
CA LEU A 38 18.89 1.13 5.22
C LEU A 38 17.38 1.06 5.51
N PHE A 39 16.89 -0.15 5.79
CA PHE A 39 15.45 -0.39 6.04
C PHE A 39 15.13 -0.40 7.54
N TYR A 40 14.18 0.44 7.95
CA TYR A 40 13.76 0.56 9.36
C TYR A 40 12.29 0.19 9.56
N THR A 41 12.06 -0.86 10.35
CA THR A 41 10.73 -1.32 10.75
C THR A 41 10.30 -0.65 12.06
N ARG A 42 9.06 -0.15 12.09
CA ARG A 42 8.57 0.71 13.17
C ARG A 42 7.87 -0.11 14.25
N LYS A 43 8.11 0.23 15.52
CA LYS A 43 7.45 -0.40 16.67
C LYS A 43 5.98 0.05 16.74
N PRO A 44 5.06 -0.82 17.19
CA PRO A 44 3.68 -0.42 17.43
C PRO A 44 3.53 0.71 18.48
N VAL A 45 2.46 1.48 18.33
CA VAL A 45 1.98 2.48 19.28
C VAL A 45 0.66 2.00 19.88
N LYS A 46 0.52 2.09 21.21
CA LYS A 46 -0.56 1.43 21.95
C LYS A 46 -1.92 2.13 21.74
N SER A 47 -1.92 3.45 21.61
CA SER A 47 -3.16 4.23 21.40
C SER A 47 -3.79 4.07 20.01
N PHE A 48 -3.24 3.23 19.13
CA PHE A 48 -3.81 2.98 17.80
C PHE A 48 -4.43 1.60 17.68
N THR A 49 -5.74 1.58 17.41
CA THR A 49 -6.47 0.36 17.06
C THR A 49 -6.37 0.08 15.57
N SER A 50 -5.73 -1.03 15.21
CA SER A 50 -5.63 -1.49 13.83
C SER A 50 -6.97 -2.04 13.31
N LYS A 51 -7.25 -1.81 12.03
CA LYS A 51 -8.41 -2.40 11.33
C LYS A 51 -7.93 -3.20 10.11
N PRO A 52 -8.52 -4.37 9.84
CA PRO A 52 -8.22 -5.14 8.63
C PRO A 52 -8.48 -4.34 7.35
N SER A 53 -7.73 -4.65 6.29
CA SER A 53 -7.90 -4.01 4.99
C SER A 53 -9.12 -4.58 4.26
N LYS A 54 -10.13 -3.74 4.01
CA LYS A 54 -11.30 -4.12 3.20
C LYS A 54 -10.91 -4.65 1.81
N PHE A 55 -9.81 -4.16 1.23
CA PHE A 55 -9.33 -4.64 -0.07
C PHE A 55 -8.81 -6.08 0.00
N VAL A 56 -8.15 -6.45 1.11
CA VAL A 56 -7.66 -7.83 1.29
C VAL A 56 -8.85 -8.77 1.36
N SER A 57 -9.85 -8.49 2.20
CA SER A 57 -11.07 -9.31 2.28
C SER A 57 -11.81 -9.40 0.93
N LYS A 58 -11.89 -8.30 0.16
CA LYS A 58 -12.48 -8.32 -1.18
C LYS A 58 -11.67 -9.16 -2.17
N ALA A 59 -10.34 -9.11 -2.10
CA ALA A 59 -9.47 -9.86 -3.00
C ALA A 59 -9.56 -11.36 -2.72
N LEU A 60 -9.51 -11.76 -1.45
CA LEU A 60 -9.67 -13.17 -1.04
C LEU A 60 -10.96 -13.76 -1.61
N LYS A 61 -12.09 -13.04 -1.44
CA LYS A 61 -13.39 -13.44 -1.99
C LYS A 61 -13.42 -13.44 -3.53
N LYS A 62 -12.90 -12.40 -4.18
CA LYS A 62 -12.94 -12.27 -5.66
C LYS A 62 -12.17 -13.37 -6.37
N TYR A 63 -11.06 -13.80 -5.78
CA TYR A 63 -10.14 -14.77 -6.37
C TYR A 63 -10.29 -16.17 -5.80
N ASN A 64 -11.09 -16.33 -4.73
CA ASN A 64 -11.29 -17.57 -4.00
C ASN A 64 -9.96 -18.21 -3.58
N VAL A 65 -9.13 -17.43 -2.88
CA VAL A 65 -7.80 -17.85 -2.39
C VAL A 65 -7.70 -17.59 -0.89
N GLU A 66 -6.88 -18.38 -0.19
CA GLU A 66 -6.71 -18.25 1.27
C GLU A 66 -5.86 -17.04 1.67
N LYS A 67 -4.86 -16.69 0.84
CA LYS A 67 -3.93 -15.59 1.11
C LYS A 67 -3.66 -14.73 -0.11
N ILE A 68 -3.46 -13.44 0.12
CA ILE A 68 -3.02 -12.49 -0.91
C ILE A 68 -1.50 -12.35 -0.85
N GLY A 69 -0.85 -12.69 -1.95
CA GLY A 69 0.59 -12.58 -2.12
C GLY A 69 1.00 -12.96 -3.55
N ALA A 70 2.29 -13.03 -3.81
CA ALA A 70 2.79 -13.55 -5.08
C ALA A 70 2.76 -15.08 -5.11
N THR A 71 1.56 -15.65 -5.04
CA THR A 71 1.36 -17.11 -5.02
C THR A 71 0.99 -17.61 -6.41
N LYS A 72 1.30 -18.89 -6.69
CA LYS A 72 0.87 -19.58 -7.92
C LYS A 72 -0.65 -19.54 -8.09
N GLU A 73 -1.37 -19.75 -6.99
CA GLU A 73 -2.84 -19.75 -6.94
C GLU A 73 -3.42 -18.38 -7.33
N LEU A 74 -2.91 -17.28 -6.75
CA LEU A 74 -3.37 -15.94 -7.10
C LEU A 74 -2.94 -15.55 -8.51
N ALA A 75 -1.75 -15.94 -8.96
CA ALA A 75 -1.31 -15.72 -10.34
C ALA A 75 -2.27 -16.36 -11.34
N LYS A 76 -2.63 -17.64 -11.12
CA LYS A 76 -3.59 -18.37 -11.96
C LYS A 76 -4.98 -17.72 -11.95
N SER A 77 -5.54 -17.43 -10.77
CA SER A 77 -6.91 -16.90 -10.66
C SER A 77 -7.04 -15.44 -11.10
N SER A 78 -5.98 -14.63 -10.95
CA SER A 78 -5.94 -13.25 -11.42
C SER A 78 -5.58 -13.11 -12.89
N GLY A 79 -4.88 -14.11 -13.45
CA GLY A 79 -4.27 -14.07 -14.77
C GLY A 79 -3.05 -13.15 -14.84
N CYS A 80 -2.43 -12.83 -13.72
CA CYS A 80 -1.21 -12.03 -13.63
C CYS A 80 0.00 -12.92 -13.33
N SER A 81 1.17 -12.59 -13.88
CA SER A 81 2.40 -13.34 -13.59
C SER A 81 2.85 -13.13 -12.13
N ILE A 82 3.57 -14.10 -11.56
CA ILE A 82 4.16 -13.98 -10.22
C ILE A 82 5.05 -12.73 -10.11
N PRO A 83 5.98 -12.46 -11.07
CA PRO A 83 6.77 -11.23 -11.05
C PRO A 83 5.93 -9.94 -11.03
N THR A 84 4.78 -9.93 -11.71
CA THR A 84 3.84 -8.81 -11.68
C THR A 84 3.31 -8.57 -10.27
N LEU A 85 2.89 -9.63 -9.58
CA LEU A 85 2.37 -9.57 -8.21
C LEU A 85 3.45 -9.09 -7.24
N GLU A 86 4.67 -9.65 -7.34
CA GLU A 86 5.83 -9.26 -6.52
C GLU A 86 6.19 -7.81 -6.72
N LYS A 87 6.23 -7.34 -7.97
CA LYS A 87 6.55 -5.94 -8.29
C LYS A 87 5.61 -4.95 -7.60
N ILE A 88 4.31 -5.26 -7.54
CA ILE A 88 3.32 -4.44 -6.84
C ILE A 88 3.52 -4.49 -5.32
N ILE A 89 3.78 -5.69 -4.76
CA ILE A 89 4.07 -5.86 -3.33
C ILE A 89 5.31 -5.04 -2.95
N ASN A 90 6.41 -5.19 -3.70
CA ASN A 90 7.68 -4.51 -3.48
C ASN A 90 7.54 -2.99 -3.59
N LYS A 91 6.76 -2.48 -4.55
CA LYS A 91 6.44 -1.05 -4.64
C LYS A 91 5.67 -0.55 -3.41
N GLY A 92 4.79 -1.37 -2.84
CA GLY A 92 4.12 -1.09 -1.58
C GLY A 92 5.10 -1.08 -0.40
N GLN A 93 5.94 -2.10 -0.26
CA GLN A 93 6.98 -2.15 0.77
C GLN A 93 7.93 -0.94 0.67
N GLY A 94 8.37 -0.57 -0.53
CA GLY A 94 9.19 0.61 -0.77
C GLY A 94 8.51 1.89 -0.28
N ALA A 95 7.21 2.07 -0.56
CA ALA A 95 6.44 3.20 -0.05
C ALA A 95 6.34 3.24 1.49
N TYR A 96 6.31 2.07 2.15
CA TYR A 96 6.32 1.99 3.62
C TYR A 96 7.58 2.62 4.23
N TYR A 97 8.74 2.44 3.60
CA TYR A 97 10.02 2.99 4.07
C TYR A 97 10.27 4.42 3.58
N SER A 98 9.98 4.70 2.30
CA SER A 98 10.32 5.97 1.64
C SER A 98 9.34 7.10 1.95
N SER A 99 8.04 6.78 2.01
CA SER A 99 6.97 7.74 2.22
C SER A 99 6.38 7.63 3.62
N GLY A 100 6.33 6.43 4.17
CA GLY A 100 5.71 6.13 5.46
C GLY A 100 4.40 5.37 5.33
N SER A 101 3.81 5.05 6.47
CA SER A 101 2.54 4.32 6.54
C SER A 101 1.70 4.73 7.75
N ARG A 102 0.48 4.20 7.82
CA ARG A 102 -0.35 4.28 9.02
C ARG A 102 0.36 3.62 10.22
N PRO A 103 0.02 4.00 11.47
CA PRO A 103 0.56 3.33 12.64
C PRO A 103 0.29 1.82 12.62
N ASN A 104 1.14 1.07 13.30
CA ASN A 104 1.00 -0.38 13.51
C ASN A 104 0.90 -1.20 12.20
N GLN A 105 1.61 -0.78 11.17
CA GLN A 105 1.73 -1.51 9.90
C GLN A 105 3.13 -2.10 9.75
N THR A 106 3.23 -3.19 8.99
CA THR A 106 4.50 -3.74 8.51
C THR A 106 4.69 -3.38 7.04
N SER A 107 5.91 -3.49 6.52
CA SER A 107 6.16 -3.34 5.08
C SER A 107 5.35 -4.37 4.29
N GLN A 108 5.32 -5.62 4.77
CA GLN A 108 4.59 -6.71 4.14
C GLN A 108 3.08 -6.47 4.10
N SER A 109 2.46 -6.09 5.22
CA SER A 109 1.01 -5.81 5.24
C SER A 109 0.64 -4.64 4.33
N TRP A 110 1.55 -3.66 4.21
CA TRP A 110 1.37 -2.52 3.32
C TRP A 110 1.49 -2.89 1.85
N GLY A 111 2.43 -3.77 1.50
CA GLY A 111 2.59 -4.35 0.16
C GLY A 111 1.39 -5.20 -0.25
N ILE A 112 0.97 -6.13 0.61
CA ILE A 112 -0.20 -6.99 0.38
C ILE A 112 -1.48 -6.15 0.21
N ALA A 113 -1.69 -5.14 1.05
CA ALA A 113 -2.85 -4.27 0.93
C ALA A 113 -2.84 -3.46 -0.38
N ARG A 114 -1.66 -3.09 -0.88
CA ARG A 114 -1.51 -2.45 -2.19
C ARG A 114 -1.89 -3.41 -3.31
N LEU A 115 -1.35 -4.64 -3.29
CA LEU A 115 -1.69 -5.67 -4.28
C LEU A 115 -3.19 -5.96 -4.31
N ALA A 116 -3.78 -6.20 -3.13
CA ALA A 116 -5.21 -6.44 -3.01
C ALA A 116 -6.03 -5.28 -3.58
N SER A 117 -5.66 -4.03 -3.29
CA SER A 117 -6.30 -2.85 -3.87
C SER A 117 -6.13 -2.78 -5.38
N ALA A 118 -4.97 -3.17 -5.91
CA ALA A 118 -4.69 -3.15 -7.33
C ALA A 118 -5.56 -4.15 -8.11
N LEU A 119 -5.77 -5.34 -7.55
CA LEU A 119 -6.55 -6.41 -8.15
C LEU A 119 -8.08 -6.30 -7.92
N THR A 120 -8.55 -5.33 -7.13
CA THR A 120 -9.98 -5.21 -6.76
C THR A 120 -10.60 -3.86 -7.13
N ASN A 121 -10.21 -3.31 -8.29
CA ASN A 121 -10.69 -2.02 -8.80
C ASN A 121 -10.36 -0.85 -7.86
N GLY A 122 -9.35 -0.99 -7.00
CA GLY A 122 -8.93 0.06 -6.09
C GLY A 122 -7.99 1.05 -6.76
N LYS A 123 -7.74 2.17 -6.08
CA LYS A 123 -6.88 3.25 -6.58
C LYS A 123 -5.44 2.79 -6.87
N ALA A 124 -4.94 1.77 -6.15
CA ALA A 124 -3.62 1.21 -6.46
C ALA A 124 -3.55 0.64 -7.88
N GLY A 125 -4.65 0.09 -8.42
CA GLY A 125 -4.70 -0.45 -9.78
C GLY A 125 -4.59 0.63 -10.87
N ALA A 126 -4.94 1.87 -10.52
CA ALA A 126 -4.69 3.02 -11.38
C ALA A 126 -3.23 3.47 -11.29
N VAL A 127 -2.64 3.49 -10.09
CA VAL A 127 -1.23 3.86 -9.90
C VAL A 127 -0.27 2.81 -10.50
N ASP A 128 -0.67 1.54 -10.48
CA ASP A 128 0.12 0.39 -10.96
C ASP A 128 -0.43 -0.18 -12.27
N TYR A 129 -1.19 0.63 -13.02
CA TYR A 129 -1.87 0.22 -14.24
C TYR A 129 -0.92 -0.42 -15.25
N ASP A 130 0.22 0.21 -15.54
CA ASP A 130 1.15 -0.27 -16.56
C ASP A 130 1.79 -1.60 -16.15
N ILE A 131 2.01 -1.80 -14.83
CA ILE A 131 2.48 -3.08 -14.29
C ILE A 131 1.43 -4.17 -14.53
N LEU A 132 0.15 -3.87 -14.30
CA LEU A 132 -0.94 -4.84 -14.48
C LEU A 132 -1.27 -5.11 -15.95
N ILE A 133 -1.26 -4.10 -16.82
CA ILE A 133 -1.60 -4.27 -18.23
C ILE A 133 -0.54 -5.07 -18.98
N ASN A 134 0.74 -4.85 -18.66
CA ASN A 134 1.84 -5.60 -19.27
C ASN A 134 2.04 -6.96 -18.61
N GLY A 135 1.68 -7.07 -17.34
CA GLY A 135 1.97 -8.22 -16.50
C GLY A 135 0.82 -9.21 -16.30
N CYS A 136 -0.35 -8.94 -16.87
CA CYS A 136 -1.53 -9.81 -16.79
C CYS A 136 -2.09 -10.12 -18.19
N LYS A 137 -2.57 -11.35 -18.38
CA LYS A 137 -3.21 -11.79 -19.62
C LYS A 137 -4.37 -10.86 -19.97
N LYS A 138 -4.45 -10.43 -21.24
CA LYS A 138 -5.54 -9.58 -21.75
C LYS A 138 -6.89 -10.24 -21.46
N GLY A 139 -7.83 -9.47 -20.92
CA GLY A 139 -9.16 -9.97 -20.52
C GLY A 139 -9.23 -10.71 -19.18
N SER A 140 -8.09 -10.97 -18.51
CA SER A 140 -8.09 -11.59 -17.19
C SER A 140 -8.71 -10.70 -16.10
N LYS A 141 -9.09 -11.31 -14.98
CA LYS A 141 -9.68 -10.58 -13.83
C LYS A 141 -8.78 -9.46 -13.30
N GLY A 142 -7.46 -9.64 -13.31
CA GLY A 142 -6.48 -8.62 -12.93
C GLY A 142 -6.39 -7.49 -13.96
N TYR A 143 -6.33 -7.84 -15.25
CA TYR A 143 -6.30 -6.89 -16.36
C TYR A 143 -7.55 -6.00 -16.38
N LEU A 144 -8.74 -6.60 -16.27
CA LEU A 144 -10.01 -5.87 -16.23
C LEU A 144 -10.11 -4.95 -15.01
N SER A 145 -9.56 -5.38 -13.87
CA SER A 145 -9.50 -4.53 -12.68
C SER A 145 -8.62 -3.31 -12.87
N ALA A 146 -7.47 -3.45 -13.53
CA ALA A 146 -6.60 -2.33 -13.87
C ALA A 146 -7.33 -1.31 -14.76
N LYS A 147 -7.99 -1.78 -15.84
CA LYS A 147 -8.79 -0.94 -16.72
C LYS A 147 -9.90 -0.19 -15.99
N LYS A 148 -10.66 -0.89 -15.14
CA LYS A 148 -11.71 -0.27 -14.35
C LYS A 148 -11.15 0.76 -13.37
N SER A 149 -10.05 0.45 -12.68
CA SER A 149 -9.36 1.42 -11.81
C SER A 149 -8.90 2.66 -12.56
N ARG A 150 -8.30 2.51 -13.75
CA ARG A 150 -7.85 3.64 -14.57
C ARG A 150 -9.02 4.50 -15.05
N LYS A 151 -10.14 3.89 -15.43
CA LYS A 151 -11.38 4.60 -15.80
C LYS A 151 -11.93 5.43 -14.63
N ILE A 152 -11.97 4.86 -13.42
CA ILE A 152 -12.55 5.53 -12.24
C ILE A 152 -11.62 6.60 -11.64
N PHE A 153 -10.31 6.33 -11.59
CA PHE A 153 -9.36 7.16 -10.83
C PHE A 153 -8.35 7.91 -11.71
N GLY A 154 -8.40 7.78 -13.03
CA GLY A 154 -7.41 8.35 -13.96
C GLY A 154 -5.99 7.95 -13.54
N LYS A 155 -5.09 8.94 -13.44
CA LYS A 155 -3.78 8.94 -12.75
C LYS A 155 -3.63 8.03 -11.52
N GLY A 156 -4.68 7.97 -10.70
CA GLY A 156 -4.59 7.50 -9.31
C GLY A 156 -4.01 8.56 -8.36
N HIS A 157 -3.69 9.75 -8.85
CA HIS A 157 -3.20 10.88 -8.04
C HIS A 157 -4.35 11.68 -7.45
N ARG A 158 -4.19 12.13 -6.20
CA ARG A 158 -5.08 13.11 -5.55
C ARG A 158 -4.29 13.82 -4.45
N LYS A 159 -4.55 15.11 -4.25
CA LYS A 159 -4.05 15.84 -3.09
C LYS A 159 -4.56 15.17 -1.81
N VAL A 160 -3.62 14.75 -0.95
CA VAL A 160 -3.93 14.17 0.37
C VAL A 160 -3.77 15.23 1.45
N PRO A 161 -4.65 15.27 2.47
CA PRO A 161 -4.48 16.17 3.60
C PRO A 161 -3.14 15.92 4.29
N LYS A 162 -2.38 17.00 4.51
CA LYS A 162 -1.12 16.97 5.23
C LYS A 162 -1.25 17.72 6.55
N ILE A 163 -0.40 17.37 7.51
CA ILE A 163 -0.17 18.13 8.74
C ILE A 163 1.23 18.74 8.69
N ASN A 164 1.39 19.91 9.30
CA ASN A 164 2.70 20.49 9.54
C ASN A 164 3.37 19.73 10.70
N ILE A 165 4.67 19.51 10.57
CA ILE A 165 5.50 18.76 11.52
C ILE A 165 6.81 19.49 11.77
#